data_AF-A0A7V0SRH9-F1
#
_entry.id   AF-A0A7V0SRH9-F1
#
_cell.length_a   1.000
_cell.length_b   1.000
_cell.length_c   1.000
_cell.angle_alpha   90.00
_cell.angle_beta   90.00
_cell.angle_gamma   90.00
#
_symmetry.space_group_name_H-M   'P 1'
#
loop_
_entity.id
_entity.type
_entity.pdbx_description
1 polymer ?
#
loop_
_entity_poly.entity_id
_entity_poly.type
_entity_poly.pdbx_seq_one_letter_code
_entity_poly.pdbx_strand_id
1 'polypeptide(L)' 'DYGGRKNNGVKMNHAAKAGGSSIRKILQQLETAGFIQTKKPQGRIMTPKGRKMMQEVAGDLAKELVKSVPELKKYQGE' A
#
# COMPACT_ATOMS: atom_id res chain seq x y z
N ASP A 1 5.60 2.32 8.65
CA ASP A 1 6.00 3.74 8.55
C ASP A 1 6.87 3.96 7.33
N TYR A 2 6.73 5.11 6.65
CA TYR A 2 7.53 5.45 5.46
C TYR A 2 8.88 6.12 5.82
N GLY A 3 9.25 6.15 7.10
CA GLY A 3 10.53 6.69 7.58
C GLY A 3 11.72 5.76 7.33
N GLY A 4 12.92 6.20 7.70
CA GLY A 4 14.13 5.43 7.48
C GLY A 4 15.34 5.93 8.25
N ARG A 5 16.48 5.26 8.06
CA ARG A 5 17.76 5.65 8.66
C ARG A 5 18.21 6.97 8.04
N LYS A 6 18.29 8.03 8.85
CA LYS A 6 18.71 9.36 8.40
C LYS A 6 20.18 9.58 8.76
N ASN A 7 20.94 10.07 7.79
CA ASN A 7 22.29 10.54 8.02
C ASN A 7 22.24 11.93 8.68
N ASN A 8 22.83 12.06 9.87
CA ASN A 8 22.89 13.29 10.65
C ASN A 8 24.27 13.96 10.58
N GLY A 9 25.11 13.58 9.61
CA GLY A 9 26.46 14.12 9.41
C GLY A 9 27.42 13.59 10.45
N VAL A 10 27.78 14.44 11.43
CA VAL A 10 28.76 14.11 12.49
C VAL A 10 28.17 13.18 13.55
N LYS A 11 26.85 13.23 13.77
CA LYS A 11 26.17 12.37 14.75
C LYS A 11 25.80 11.03 14.13
N MET A 12 25.72 10.00 14.97
CA MET A 12 25.28 8.66 14.56
C MET A 12 23.92 8.70 13.87
N ASN A 13 23.76 7.79 12.90
CA ASN A 13 22.54 7.64 12.14
C ASN A 13 21.44 7.03 13.02
N HIS A 14 20.29 7.69 13.06
CA HIS A 14 19.10 7.22 13.77
C HIS A 14 17.92 7.09 12.80
N ALA A 15 16.90 6.33 13.19
CA ALA A 15 15.66 6.27 12.45
C ALA A 15 14.91 7.62 12.56
N ALA A 16 14.51 8.18 11.43
CA ALA A 16 13.71 9.40 11.37
C ALA A 16 12.39 9.14 10.64
N LYS A 17 11.34 9.87 11.05
CA LYS A 17 10.05 9.86 10.37
C LYS A 17 10.16 10.55 9.00
N ALA A 18 9.41 10.06 8.02
CA ALA A 18 9.27 10.73 6.74
C ALA A 18 8.36 11.96 6.84
N GLY A 19 8.48 12.86 5.86
CA GLY A 19 7.60 14.02 5.73
C GLY A 19 6.14 13.61 5.50
N GLY A 20 5.22 14.19 6.25
CA GLY A 20 3.80 13.82 6.21
C GLY A 20 3.00 14.43 5.06
N SER A 21 3.50 15.48 4.41
CA SER A 21 2.74 16.25 3.41
C SER A 21 2.37 15.42 2.18
N SER A 22 3.33 14.66 1.64
CA SER A 22 3.09 13.81 0.46
C SER A 22 2.07 12.72 0.75
N ILE A 23 2.21 12.03 1.88
CA ILE A 23 1.29 10.97 2.33
C ILE A 23 -0.12 11.54 2.51
N ARG A 24 -0.25 12.72 3.14
CA ARG A 24 -1.54 13.37 3.37
C ARG A 24 -2.25 13.70 2.06
N LYS A 25 -1.54 14.32 1.11
CA LYS A 25 -2.10 14.73 -0.20
C LYS A 25 -2.59 13.54 -1.01
N ILE A 26 -1.79 12.47 -1.09
CA ILE A 26 -2.18 11.25 -1.81
C ILE A 26 -3.42 10.62 -1.19
N LEU A 27 -3.48 10.53 0.14
CA LEU A 27 -4.64 9.96 0.82
C LEU A 27 -5.90 10.83 0.66
N GLN A 28 -5.76 12.15 0.60
CA GLN A 28 -6.88 13.06 0.27
C GLN A 28 -7.38 12.81 -1.16
N GLN A 29 -6.48 12.63 -2.13
CA GLN A 29 -6.85 12.31 -3.51
C GLN A 29 -7.56 10.94 -3.62
N LEU A 30 -7.09 9.93 -2.89
CA LEU A 30 -7.72 8.61 -2.85
C LEU A 30 -9.08 8.61 -2.15
N GLU A 31 -9.26 9.50 -1.17
CA GLU A 31 -10.54 9.76 -0.52
C GLU A 31 -11.52 10.44 -1.50
N THR A 32 -11.06 11.44 -2.27
CA THR A 32 -11.89 12.05 -3.34
C THR A 32 -12.24 11.07 -4.47
N ALA A 33 -11.37 10.10 -4.77
CA ALA A 33 -11.63 9.07 -5.78
C ALA A 33 -12.58 7.96 -5.28
N GLY A 34 -12.93 7.96 -3.99
CA GLY A 34 -13.83 6.98 -3.36
C GLY A 34 -13.20 5.61 -3.11
N PHE A 35 -11.87 5.49 -3.13
CA PHE A 35 -11.16 4.25 -2.81
C PHE A 35 -10.89 4.08 -1.32
N ILE A 36 -10.86 5.18 -0.58
CA ILE A 36 -10.64 5.23 0.87
C ILE A 36 -11.78 6.04 1.50
N GLN A 37 -12.18 5.65 2.72
CA GLN A 37 -13.16 6.37 3.54
C GLN A 37 -12.62 6.60 4.95
N THR A 38 -12.97 7.72 5.56
CA THR A 38 -12.65 7.99 6.96
C THR A 38 -13.72 7.37 7.87
N LYS A 39 -13.31 6.46 8.77
CA LYS A 39 -14.15 5.85 9.81
C LYS A 39 -13.68 6.29 11.18
N LYS A 40 -14.44 7.15 11.86
CA LYS A 40 -14.16 7.50 13.26
C LYS A 40 -14.63 6.36 14.18
N PRO A 41 -13.85 5.91 15.19
CA PRO A 41 -12.55 6.42 15.65
C PRO A 41 -11.32 5.74 15.00
N GLN A 42 -11.51 4.78 14.09
CA GLN A 42 -10.47 3.88 13.55
C GLN A 42 -9.54 4.50 12.48
N GLY A 43 -9.77 5.75 12.07
CA GLY A 43 -8.94 6.44 11.07
C GLY A 43 -9.48 6.27 9.65
N ARG A 44 -8.65 5.80 8.71
CA ARG A 44 -9.01 5.62 7.29
C ARG A 44 -9.05 4.14 6.92
N ILE A 45 -10.05 3.73 6.16
CA ILE A 45 -10.30 2.34 5.75
C ILE A 45 -10.54 2.30 4.24
N MET A 46 -10.12 1.21 3.59
CA MET A 46 -10.44 0.98 2.18
C MET A 46 -11.93 0.74 1.95
N THR A 47 -12.47 1.31 0.88
CA THR A 47 -13.83 1.02 0.42
C THR A 47 -13.89 -0.32 -0.32
N PRO A 48 -15.08 -0.92 -0.47
CA PRO A 48 -15.26 -2.11 -1.31
C PRO A 48 -14.77 -1.89 -2.76
N LYS A 49 -14.96 -0.68 -3.30
CA LYS A 49 -14.47 -0.28 -4.63
C LYS A 49 -12.94 -0.34 -4.71
N GLY A 50 -12.24 0.18 -3.68
CA GLY A 50 -10.79 0.11 -3.61
C GLY A 50 -10.27 -1.33 -3.52
N ARG A 51 -10.96 -2.19 -2.74
CA ARG A 51 -10.60 -3.61 -2.62
C ARG A 51 -10.75 -4.35 -3.95
N LYS A 52 -11.85 -4.11 -4.67
CA LYS A 52 -12.12 -4.73 -5.96
C LYS A 52 -11.02 -4.39 -6.98
N MET A 53 -10.65 -3.12 -7.11
CA MET A 53 -9.60 -2.69 -8.04
C MET A 53 -8.25 -3.34 -7.73
N MET A 54 -7.87 -3.44 -6.45
CA MET A 54 -6.64 -4.15 -6.08
C MET A 54 -6.70 -5.66 -6.37
N GLN A 55 -7.87 -6.28 -6.18
CA GLN A 55 -8.06 -7.70 -6.47
C GLN A 55 -7.92 -8.00 -7.97
N GLU A 56 -8.46 -7.14 -8.83
CA GLU A 56 -8.37 -7.26 -10.29
C GLU A 56 -6.90 -7.21 -10.75
N VAL A 57 -6.16 -6.18 -10.32
CA VAL A 57 -4.74 -6.01 -10.65
C VAL A 57 -3.90 -7.18 -10.12
N ALA A 58 -4.17 -7.63 -8.89
CA ALA A 58 -3.46 -8.77 -8.31
C ALA A 58 -3.76 -10.08 -9.06
N GLY A 59 -5.01 -10.27 -9.50
CA GLY A 59 -5.42 -11.44 -10.28
C GLY A 59 -4.70 -11.52 -11.64
N ASP A 60 -4.53 -10.38 -12.30
CA ASP A 60 -3.81 -10.34 -13.58
C ASP A 60 -2.31 -10.60 -13.41
N LEU A 61 -1.68 -10.00 -12.40
CA LEU A 61 -0.29 -10.31 -12.04
C LEU A 61 -0.10 -11.77 -11.62
N ALA A 62 -1.05 -12.36 -10.90
CA ALA A 62 -0.97 -13.76 -10.49
C ALA A 62 -0.99 -14.71 -11.70
N LYS A 63 -1.80 -14.43 -12.72
CA LYS A 63 -1.82 -15.22 -13.97
C LYS A 63 -0.48 -15.16 -14.69
N GLU A 64 0.16 -14.00 -14.70
CA GLU A 64 1.51 -13.84 -15.28
C GLU A 64 2.56 -14.60 -14.47
N LEU A 65 2.52 -14.45 -13.15
CA LEU A 65 3.47 -15.11 -12.26
C LEU A 65 3.38 -16.63 -12.32
N VAL A 66 2.19 -17.21 -12.45
CA VAL A 66 1.99 -18.66 -12.61
C VAL A 66 2.62 -19.20 -13.90
N LYS A 67 2.72 -18.38 -14.95
CA LYS A 67 3.46 -18.77 -16.18
C LYS A 67 4.97 -18.81 -15.93
N SER A 68 5.48 -17.87 -15.14
CA SER A 68 6.92 -17.76 -14.84
C SER A 68 7.41 -18.70 -13.75
N VAL A 69 6.58 -18.97 -12.73
CA VAL A 69 6.89 -19.81 -11.57
C VAL A 69 5.73 -20.80 -11.39
N PRO A 70 5.84 -22.02 -11.96
CA PRO A 70 4.77 -23.02 -11.95
C PRO A 70 4.38 -23.51 -10.55
N GLU A 71 5.27 -23.35 -9.55
CA GLU A 71 5.03 -23.76 -8.16
C GLU A 71 3.89 -22.97 -7.49
N LEU A 72 3.59 -21.77 -7.98
CA LEU A 72 2.54 -20.91 -7.46
C LEU A 72 1.12 -21.45 -7.71
N LYS A 73 0.96 -22.43 -8.60
CA LYS A 73 -0.33 -23.13 -8.82
C LYS A 73 -0.87 -23.79 -7.55
N LYS A 74 0.00 -24.18 -6.63
CA LYS A 74 -0.39 -24.80 -5.35
C LYS A 74 -1.17 -23.86 -4.43
N TYR A 75 -1.00 -22.55 -4.61
CA TYR A 75 -1.62 -21.51 -3.78
C TYR A 75 -2.75 -20.76 -4.50
N GLN A 76 -3.11 -21.18 -5.72
CA GLN A 76 -4.39 -20.82 -6.31
C GLN A 76 -5.45 -21.66 -5.58
N GLY A 77 -5.84 -21.21 -4.39
CA GLY A 77 -7.01 -21.75 -3.70
C GLY A 77 -8.28 -21.52 -4.53
N GLU A 78 -9.25 -22.44 -4.34
CA GLU A 78 -10.57 -22.52 -4.99
C GLU A 78 -11.30 -21.18 -5.18
#